data_AF-E4Y428-F1
#
_entry.id   AF-E4Y428-F1
#
_cell.length_a   1.000
_cell.length_b   1.000
_cell.length_c   1.000
_cell.angle_alpha   90.00
_cell.angle_beta   90.00
_cell.angle_gamma   90.00
#
_symmetry.space_group_name_H-M   'P 1'
#
loop_
_entity.id
_entity.type
_entity.pdbx_description
1 polymer ?
#
loop_
_entity_poly.entity_id
_entity_poly.type
_entity_poly.pdbx_seq_one_letter_code
_entity_poly.pdbx_strand_id
1 'polypeptide(L)'
;MLHNGMMLTAKEIREASEISFRDDRLLFTTEKHNGTGYCEIREYRGIQPNARTEKEKKIEAKWQNKFLVRFAFITRIWDQKRDGSNRIKEILDLLTKDFFPDVIVVNSVFWDIEKYRDRWLHSRRRFEYYSENLERFLKYFNARQIEAIRSKKLKKPTVKIWRSSMNISNYARSGFIQADTNSNLLKDNVDRANAHNVGIIKDNNWDLLDAKFITDPSVDLFQAADGIHWTPSAHRALTCSVLSHIAVATGEGLPTLPLKINVEKGETRLLRAEYEDVINNLPDHVEVPEFNPVFENV
;
A
#
# COMPACT_ATOMS: atom_id res chain seq x y z
N MET A 1 -1.78 -10.07 -3.45
CA MET A 1 -0.32 -9.99 -3.25
C MET A 1 0.38 -10.85 -4.30
N LEU A 2 1.56 -10.43 -4.77
CA LEU A 2 2.40 -11.14 -5.75
C LEU A 2 3.55 -11.83 -5.02
N HIS A 3 3.95 -13.03 -5.44
CA HIS A 3 5.26 -13.60 -5.13
C HIS A 3 5.74 -14.53 -6.24
N ASN A 4 7.04 -14.46 -6.54
CA ASN A 4 7.68 -15.06 -7.71
C ASN A 4 7.00 -14.71 -9.04
N GLY A 5 6.56 -13.46 -9.19
CA GLY A 5 5.85 -13.00 -10.40
C GLY A 5 4.42 -13.54 -10.53
N MET A 6 3.97 -14.39 -9.61
CA MET A 6 2.65 -15.01 -9.61
C MET A 6 1.78 -14.46 -8.49
N MET A 7 0.48 -14.35 -8.75
CA MET A 7 -0.50 -14.03 -7.71
C MET A 7 -0.68 -15.20 -6.76
N LEU A 8 -1.08 -14.87 -5.52
CA LEU A 8 -1.60 -15.87 -4.61
C LEU A 8 -2.84 -16.52 -5.21
N THR A 9 -2.90 -17.85 -5.15
CA THR A 9 -4.11 -18.61 -5.43
C THR A 9 -5.16 -18.36 -4.35
N ALA A 10 -6.43 -18.62 -4.64
CA ALA A 10 -7.50 -18.52 -3.63
C ALA A 10 -7.27 -19.44 -2.41
N LYS A 11 -6.55 -20.56 -2.61
CA LYS A 11 -6.13 -21.45 -1.54
C LYS A 11 -5.09 -20.76 -0.64
N GLU A 12 -4.03 -20.21 -1.24
CA GLU A 12 -2.99 -19.47 -0.52
C GLU A 12 -3.54 -18.23 0.21
N ILE A 13 -4.53 -17.54 -0.35
CA ILE A 13 -5.20 -16.41 0.33
C ILE A 13 -5.93 -16.88 1.59
N ARG A 14 -6.51 -18.08 1.59
CA ARG A 14 -7.17 -18.66 2.78
C ARG A 14 -6.15 -19.17 3.80
N GLU A 15 -5.00 -19.62 3.33
CA GLU A 15 -3.87 -20.08 4.14
C GLU A 15 -3.02 -18.92 4.70
N ALA A 16 -3.20 -17.68 4.24
CA ALA A 16 -2.44 -16.51 4.70
C ALA A 16 -2.54 -16.19 6.22
N SER A 17 -3.43 -16.86 6.95
CA SER A 17 -3.45 -16.87 8.43
C SER A 17 -2.39 -17.79 9.06
N GLU A 18 -1.50 -18.37 8.26
CA GLU A 18 -0.35 -19.18 8.70
C GLU A 18 0.75 -18.34 9.37
N ILE A 19 1.50 -19.00 10.27
CA ILE A 19 2.62 -18.44 11.04
C ILE A 19 3.72 -17.85 10.13
N SER A 20 3.90 -18.43 8.94
CA SER A 20 4.79 -17.90 7.90
C SER A 20 4.13 -18.06 6.55
N PHE A 21 4.22 -17.05 5.68
CA PHE A 21 3.65 -17.11 4.35
C PHE A 21 4.62 -16.53 3.34
N ARG A 22 5.11 -17.38 2.41
CA ARG A 22 6.01 -16.96 1.33
C ARG A 22 7.17 -16.11 1.86
N ASP A 23 7.84 -16.67 2.87
CA ASP A 23 9.05 -16.15 3.54
C ASP A 23 8.87 -14.96 4.48
N ASP A 24 7.63 -14.45 4.62
CA ASP A 24 7.31 -13.57 5.74
C ASP A 24 7.05 -14.36 7.03
N ARG A 25 7.07 -13.66 8.16
CA ARG A 25 6.72 -14.19 9.48
C ARG A 25 5.62 -13.37 10.13
N LEU A 26 4.63 -14.04 10.71
CA LEU A 26 3.62 -13.43 11.55
C LEU A 26 4.26 -13.08 12.91
N LEU A 27 4.29 -11.78 13.24
CA LEU A 27 4.80 -11.29 14.52
C LEU A 27 3.71 -11.19 15.58
N PHE A 28 2.50 -10.82 15.16
CA PHE A 28 1.37 -10.60 16.06
C PHE A 28 0.07 -10.72 15.28
N THR A 29 -0.93 -11.38 15.85
CA THR A 29 -2.32 -11.32 15.37
C THR A 29 -3.27 -11.32 16.54
N THR A 30 -4.40 -10.64 16.39
CA THR A 30 -5.58 -10.89 17.22
C THR A 30 -6.51 -11.87 16.50
N GLU A 31 -7.55 -12.34 17.21
CA GLU A 31 -8.60 -13.15 16.59
C GLU A 31 -9.27 -12.36 15.46
N LYS A 32 -9.59 -13.04 14.35
CA LYS A 32 -10.24 -12.40 13.21
C LYS A 32 -11.71 -12.13 13.54
N HIS A 33 -12.12 -10.87 13.49
CA HIS A 33 -13.51 -10.47 13.72
C HIS A 33 -13.87 -9.20 12.93
N ASN A 34 -15.17 -8.92 12.77
CA ASN A 34 -15.68 -7.78 11.99
C ASN A 34 -15.70 -6.44 12.74
N GLY A 35 -15.16 -6.43 13.96
CA GLY A 35 -15.06 -5.24 14.79
C GLY A 35 -13.80 -4.45 14.49
N THR A 36 -13.39 -3.63 15.45
CA THR A 36 -12.25 -2.72 15.31
C THR A 36 -10.99 -3.22 15.98
N GLY A 37 -11.04 -4.39 16.62
CA GLY A 37 -9.94 -4.97 17.40
C GLY A 37 -8.99 -5.86 16.60
N TYR A 38 -9.33 -6.17 15.34
CA TYR A 38 -8.47 -7.00 14.51
C TYR A 38 -7.18 -6.25 14.18
N CYS A 39 -6.06 -6.96 14.29
CA CYS A 39 -4.72 -6.47 13.99
C CYS A 39 -3.88 -7.66 13.54
N GLU A 40 -3.12 -7.49 12.46
CA GLU A 40 -2.15 -8.46 11.98
C GLU A 40 -0.84 -7.75 11.64
N ILE A 41 0.26 -8.22 12.19
CA ILE A 41 1.59 -7.67 11.95
C ILE A 41 2.48 -8.76 11.39
N ARG A 42 3.04 -8.52 10.21
CA ARG A 42 3.94 -9.43 9.51
C ARG A 42 5.27 -8.76 9.22
N GLU A 43 6.32 -9.57 9.10
CA GLU A 43 7.67 -9.10 8.81
C GLU A 43 8.35 -9.95 7.74
N TYR A 44 9.05 -9.30 6.83
CA TYR A 44 9.86 -9.91 5.79
C TYR A 44 11.28 -9.33 5.81
N ARG A 45 12.30 -10.19 5.79
CA ARG A 45 13.73 -9.81 5.89
C ARG A 45 14.52 -10.28 4.68
N GLY A 46 14.52 -9.47 3.62
CA GLY A 46 15.27 -9.75 2.39
C GLY A 46 14.83 -11.03 1.67
N ILE A 47 15.52 -11.35 0.58
CA ILE A 47 15.22 -12.54 -0.24
C ILE A 47 15.72 -13.79 0.51
N GLN A 48 14.83 -14.76 0.75
CA GLN A 48 15.22 -16.06 1.28
C GLN A 48 15.93 -16.89 0.20
N PRO A 49 16.94 -17.70 0.58
CA PRO A 49 17.70 -18.47 -0.37
C PRO A 49 16.88 -19.64 -0.93
N ASN A 50 16.25 -19.45 -2.08
CA ASN A 50 15.46 -20.46 -2.81
C ASN A 50 16.05 -20.76 -4.21
N ALA A 51 17.25 -20.22 -4.49
CA ALA A 51 17.93 -20.35 -5.76
C ALA A 51 18.23 -21.80 -6.14
N ARG A 52 17.90 -22.15 -7.38
CA ARG A 52 18.20 -23.46 -7.98
C ARG A 52 19.46 -23.42 -8.84
N THR A 53 19.87 -22.21 -9.25
CA THR A 53 21.05 -21.97 -10.07
C THR A 53 22.10 -21.14 -9.34
N GLU A 54 23.36 -21.29 -9.73
CA GLU A 54 24.46 -20.52 -9.16
C GLU A 54 24.33 -19.01 -9.41
N LYS A 55 23.68 -18.63 -10.52
CA LYS A 55 23.36 -17.23 -10.84
C LYS A 55 22.33 -16.66 -9.85
N GLU A 56 21.27 -17.41 -9.56
CA GLU A 56 20.26 -17.01 -8.58
C GLU A 56 20.87 -16.90 -7.18
N LYS A 57 21.73 -17.85 -6.77
CA LYS A 57 22.39 -17.80 -5.45
C LYS A 57 23.21 -16.53 -5.27
N LYS A 58 23.94 -16.09 -6.32
CA LYS A 58 24.70 -14.83 -6.31
C LYS A 58 23.79 -13.61 -6.16
N ILE A 59 22.61 -13.63 -6.79
CA ILE A 59 21.62 -12.55 -6.66
C ILE A 59 21.01 -12.56 -5.24
N GLU A 60 20.60 -13.71 -4.73
CA GLU A 60 20.03 -13.85 -3.38
C GLU A 60 21.02 -13.38 -2.31
N ALA A 61 22.27 -13.82 -2.37
CA ALA A 61 23.32 -13.40 -1.44
C ALA A 61 23.53 -11.88 -1.43
N LYS A 62 23.30 -11.20 -2.56
CA LYS A 62 23.39 -9.73 -2.64
C LYS A 62 22.30 -9.03 -1.84
N TRP A 63 21.09 -9.60 -1.80
CA TRP A 63 19.89 -8.96 -1.23
C TRP A 63 19.43 -9.54 0.11
N GLN A 64 20.01 -10.66 0.54
CA GLN A 64 19.71 -11.30 1.81
C GLN A 64 19.97 -10.32 2.98
N ASN A 65 18.99 -10.17 3.87
CA ASN A 65 19.05 -9.25 5.02
C ASN A 65 19.36 -7.78 4.67
N LYS A 66 19.17 -7.33 3.43
CA LYS A 66 19.43 -5.93 3.03
C LYS A 66 18.26 -4.99 3.27
N PHE A 67 17.05 -5.52 3.37
CA PHE A 67 15.86 -4.73 3.60
C PHE A 67 14.91 -5.46 4.55
N LEU A 68 14.12 -4.65 5.25
CA LEU A 68 13.13 -5.09 6.22
C LEU A 68 11.79 -4.47 5.80
N VAL A 69 10.80 -5.31 5.56
CA VAL A 69 9.42 -4.87 5.33
C VAL A 69 8.58 -5.33 6.49
N ARG A 70 7.85 -4.40 7.10
CA ARG A 70 6.82 -4.70 8.09
C ARG A 70 5.47 -4.27 7.55
N PHE A 71 4.53 -5.19 7.60
CA PHE A 71 3.15 -4.95 7.23
C PHE A 71 2.30 -4.97 8.50
N ALA A 72 1.42 -3.98 8.64
CA ALA A 72 0.45 -3.93 9.71
C ALA A 72 -0.94 -3.72 9.11
N PHE A 73 -1.80 -4.74 9.23
CA PHE A 73 -3.22 -4.59 8.97
C PHE A 73 -3.90 -4.10 10.25
N ILE A 74 -4.53 -2.93 10.16
CA ILE A 74 -5.30 -2.31 11.23
C ILE A 74 -6.65 -1.86 10.67
N THR A 75 -7.67 -1.81 11.53
CA THR A 75 -9.03 -1.44 11.12
C THR A 75 -9.37 0.04 11.34
N ARG A 76 -8.50 0.78 12.04
CA ARG A 76 -8.64 2.22 12.33
C ARG A 76 -7.26 2.87 12.34
N ILE A 77 -7.11 4.06 11.77
CA ILE A 77 -5.85 4.84 11.75
C ILE A 77 -5.55 5.50 13.10
N TRP A 78 -6.59 5.70 13.91
CA TRP A 78 -6.47 6.18 15.29
C TRP A 78 -7.54 5.52 16.16
N ASP A 79 -7.12 4.90 17.25
CA ASP A 79 -7.99 4.08 18.09
C ASP A 79 -7.78 4.44 19.56
N GLN A 80 -8.30 5.61 19.95
CA GLN A 80 -8.21 6.12 21.31
C GLN A 80 -9.37 5.62 22.17
N LYS A 81 -9.05 5.00 23.30
CA LYS A 81 -10.03 4.53 24.29
C LYS A 81 -10.29 5.59 25.37
N ARG A 82 -11.35 5.36 26.17
CA ARG A 82 -11.77 6.28 27.25
C ARG A 82 -10.74 6.42 28.37
N ASP A 83 -9.93 5.38 28.60
CA ASP A 83 -8.82 5.39 29.56
C ASP A 83 -7.58 6.16 29.05
N GLY A 84 -7.66 6.76 27.86
CA GLY A 84 -6.57 7.50 27.23
C GLY A 84 -5.59 6.63 26.44
N SER A 85 -5.68 5.30 26.52
CA SER A 85 -4.84 4.39 25.74
C SER A 85 -5.12 4.55 24.23
N ASN A 86 -4.10 4.28 23.42
CA ASN A 86 -4.23 4.30 21.98
C ASN A 86 -3.42 3.17 21.36
N ARG A 87 -4.14 2.18 20.82
CA ARG A 87 -3.56 0.97 20.25
C ARG A 87 -2.63 1.26 19.06
N ILE A 88 -2.92 2.32 18.30
CA ILE A 88 -2.09 2.67 17.13
C ILE A 88 -0.73 3.21 17.54
N LYS A 89 -0.66 3.95 18.65
CA LYS A 89 0.63 4.35 19.25
C LYS A 89 1.44 3.12 19.66
N GLU A 90 0.82 2.17 20.35
CA GLU A 90 1.47 0.93 20.78
C GLU A 90 2.00 0.12 19.59
N ILE A 91 1.20 -0.02 18.52
CA ILE A 91 1.60 -0.70 17.30
C ILE A 91 2.79 0.02 16.65
N LEU A 92 2.74 1.34 16.49
CA LEU A 92 3.85 2.10 15.91
C LEU A 92 5.12 1.98 16.76
N ASP A 93 5.01 2.05 18.08
CA ASP A 93 6.15 1.90 18.99
C ASP A 93 6.76 0.50 18.93
N LEU A 94 5.95 -0.55 18.79
CA LEU A 94 6.43 -1.90 18.54
C LEU A 94 7.13 -2.03 17.19
N LEU A 95 6.52 -1.51 16.13
CA LEU A 95 7.04 -1.56 14.76
C LEU A 95 8.31 -0.73 14.56
N THR A 96 8.59 0.23 15.44
CA THR A 96 9.74 1.15 15.33
C THR A 96 10.77 0.99 16.45
N LYS A 97 10.61 -0.04 17.30
CA LYS A 97 11.45 -0.24 18.49
C LYS A 97 12.93 -0.42 18.14
N ASP A 98 13.20 -1.34 17.22
CA ASP A 98 14.53 -1.76 16.76
C ASP A 98 15.01 -0.95 15.55
N PHE A 99 14.16 -0.71 14.56
CA PHE A 99 14.45 0.10 13.38
C PHE A 99 13.35 1.12 13.14
N PHE A 100 13.71 2.38 12.95
CA PHE A 100 12.78 3.38 12.43
C PHE A 100 12.75 3.28 10.90
N PRO A 101 11.58 3.31 10.24
CA PRO A 101 11.49 3.06 8.80
C PRO A 101 12.16 4.16 7.97
N ASP A 102 12.89 3.77 6.92
CA ASP A 102 13.33 4.69 5.87
C ASP A 102 12.15 5.12 4.97
N VAL A 103 11.14 4.26 4.83
CA VAL A 103 9.92 4.50 4.07
C VAL A 103 8.71 4.00 4.86
N ILE A 104 7.65 4.81 4.94
CA ILE A 104 6.33 4.37 5.41
C ILE A 104 5.29 4.63 4.33
N VAL A 105 4.48 3.60 4.03
CA VAL A 105 3.32 3.72 3.15
C VAL A 105 2.08 3.42 3.98
N VAL A 106 1.18 4.41 4.07
CA VAL A 106 -0.07 4.28 4.83
C VAL A 106 -1.23 4.35 3.86
N ASN A 107 -2.10 3.34 3.91
CA ASN A 107 -3.39 3.36 3.25
C ASN A 107 -4.49 3.13 4.27
N SER A 108 -5.27 4.17 4.50
CA SER A 108 -6.47 4.16 5.33
C SER A 108 -7.44 5.12 4.64
N VAL A 109 -8.73 4.77 4.56
CA VAL A 109 -9.91 5.63 4.32
C VAL A 109 -11.11 4.71 4.39
N PHE A 110 -11.13 3.67 3.53
CA PHE A 110 -12.27 2.75 3.40
C PHE A 110 -12.68 2.10 4.72
N TRP A 111 -11.76 1.36 5.36
CA TRP A 111 -12.05 0.66 6.62
C TRP A 111 -12.38 1.64 7.74
N ASP A 112 -11.67 2.76 7.83
CA ASP A 112 -11.94 3.79 8.82
C ASP A 112 -13.35 4.38 8.69
N ILE A 113 -13.75 4.78 7.48
CA ILE A 113 -15.10 5.33 7.22
C ILE A 113 -16.18 4.27 7.48
N GLU A 114 -15.92 3.00 7.16
CA GLU A 114 -16.84 1.89 7.44
C GLU A 114 -16.89 1.54 8.94
N LYS A 115 -15.79 1.70 9.69
CA LYS A 115 -15.66 1.29 11.10
C LYS A 115 -15.86 2.41 12.11
N TYR A 116 -15.80 3.69 11.74
CA TYR A 116 -16.18 4.83 12.59
C TYR A 116 -17.71 5.02 12.66
N ARG A 117 -18.44 3.90 12.70
CA ARG A 117 -19.91 3.81 12.81
C ARG A 117 -20.42 3.74 14.25
N ASP A 118 -19.56 3.87 15.26
CA ASP A 118 -20.01 3.88 16.67
C ASP A 118 -21.18 4.86 16.84
N ARG A 119 -22.22 4.43 17.56
CA ARG A 119 -23.63 4.90 17.59
C ARG A 119 -23.90 6.42 17.56
N TRP A 120 -22.87 7.24 17.74
CA TRP A 120 -22.88 8.69 17.67
C TRP A 120 -22.72 9.27 16.25
N LEU A 121 -22.22 8.50 15.29
CA LEU A 121 -21.80 8.99 13.97
C LEU A 121 -22.68 8.49 12.81
N HIS A 122 -23.97 8.23 13.03
CA HIS A 122 -24.94 8.02 11.93
C HIS A 122 -25.17 9.29 11.06
N SER A 123 -24.42 10.37 11.29
CA SER A 123 -24.57 11.67 10.65
C SER A 123 -23.54 11.93 9.53
N ARG A 124 -23.73 13.05 8.82
CA ARG A 124 -22.81 13.60 7.79
C ARG A 124 -21.38 13.87 8.29
N ARG A 125 -21.09 13.70 9.59
CA ARG A 125 -19.83 14.07 10.27
C ARG A 125 -18.73 12.98 10.30
N ARG A 126 -18.93 11.85 9.60
CA ARG A 126 -18.03 10.68 9.67
C ARG A 126 -16.63 10.98 9.13
N PHE A 127 -16.55 11.66 7.98
CA PHE A 127 -15.26 11.93 7.37
C PHE A 127 -14.51 13.01 8.15
N GLU A 128 -15.19 13.97 8.78
CA GLU A 128 -14.56 14.98 9.64
C GLU A 128 -13.91 14.33 10.86
N TYR A 129 -14.62 13.42 11.55
CA TYR A 129 -14.05 12.67 12.66
C TYR A 129 -12.86 11.80 12.22
N TYR A 130 -12.97 11.17 11.06
CA TYR A 130 -11.87 10.45 10.45
C TYR A 130 -10.68 11.37 10.14
N SER A 131 -10.92 12.54 9.57
CA SER A 131 -9.90 13.54 9.23
C SER A 131 -9.17 14.05 10.47
N GLU A 132 -9.86 14.27 11.59
CA GLU A 132 -9.21 14.60 12.87
C GLU A 132 -8.30 13.47 13.35
N ASN A 133 -8.75 12.22 13.23
CA ASN A 133 -7.97 11.04 13.60
C ASN A 133 -6.76 10.81 12.68
N LEU A 134 -6.92 11.05 11.38
CA LEU A 134 -5.83 11.09 10.42
C LEU A 134 -4.79 12.13 10.84
N GLU A 135 -5.20 13.37 11.09
CA GLU A 135 -4.26 14.43 11.45
C GLU A 135 -3.49 14.09 12.73
N ARG A 136 -4.16 13.51 13.74
CA ARG A 136 -3.50 13.01 14.97
C ARG A 136 -2.45 11.95 14.67
N PHE A 137 -2.75 11.00 13.78
CA PHE A 137 -1.79 9.99 13.36
C PHE A 137 -0.57 10.60 12.67
N LEU A 138 -0.77 11.51 11.70
CA LEU A 138 0.31 12.15 10.95
C LEU A 138 1.22 12.97 11.89
N LYS A 139 0.63 13.77 12.79
CA LYS A 139 1.36 14.54 13.81
C LYS A 139 2.15 13.64 14.75
N TYR A 140 1.54 12.54 15.21
CA TYR A 140 2.21 11.59 16.08
C TYR A 140 3.42 10.94 15.39
N PHE A 141 3.27 10.43 14.16
CA PHE A 141 4.39 9.84 13.43
C PHE A 141 5.50 10.87 13.17
N ASN A 142 5.16 12.12 12.80
CA ASN A 142 6.13 13.20 12.64
C ASN A 142 6.94 13.42 13.93
N ALA A 143 6.30 13.44 15.09
CA ALA A 143 6.97 13.56 16.38
C ALA A 143 7.94 12.38 16.63
N ARG A 144 7.51 11.15 16.35
CA ARG A 144 8.35 9.93 16.50
C ARG A 144 9.55 9.95 15.56
N GLN A 145 9.39 10.46 14.33
CA GLN A 145 10.50 10.65 13.40
C GLN A 145 11.53 11.64 13.94
N ILE A 146 11.08 12.78 14.48
CA ILE A 146 11.98 13.78 15.08
C ILE A 146 12.77 13.16 16.25
N GLU A 147 12.10 12.39 17.10
CA GLU A 147 12.75 11.65 18.18
C GLU A 147 13.76 10.61 17.66
N ALA A 148 13.44 9.89 16.60
CA ALA A 148 14.33 8.92 15.97
C ALA A 148 15.58 9.59 15.38
N ILE A 149 15.45 10.78 14.79
CA ILE A 149 16.58 11.58 14.31
C ILE A 149 17.43 12.06 15.48
N ARG A 150 16.82 12.65 16.52
CA ARG A 150 17.52 13.14 17.72
C ARG A 150 18.28 12.04 18.45
N SER A 151 17.71 10.84 18.51
CA SER A 151 18.31 9.64 19.11
C SER A 151 19.27 8.90 18.18
N LYS A 152 19.53 9.41 16.97
CA LYS A 152 20.39 8.80 15.93
C LYS A 152 19.95 7.41 15.46
N LYS A 153 18.70 7.02 15.73
CA LYS A 153 18.07 5.81 15.18
C LYS A 153 17.73 5.96 13.69
N LEU A 154 17.54 7.20 13.23
CA LEU A 154 17.23 7.54 11.85
C LEU A 154 18.26 8.56 11.32
N LYS A 155 18.93 8.23 10.21
CA LYS A 155 19.98 9.09 9.62
C LYS A 155 19.44 10.12 8.62
N LYS A 156 18.41 9.76 7.88
CA LYS A 156 17.74 10.60 6.88
C LYS A 156 16.24 10.62 7.18
N PRO A 157 15.52 11.73 6.94
CA PRO A 157 14.07 11.76 7.12
C PRO A 157 13.39 10.59 6.38
N THR A 158 12.36 10.00 7.02
CA THR A 158 11.56 8.94 6.40
C THR A 158 10.80 9.50 5.20
N VAL A 159 10.76 8.74 4.11
CA VAL A 159 9.83 9.00 3.00
C VAL A 159 8.44 8.58 3.46
N LYS A 160 7.53 9.54 3.62
CA LYS A 160 6.21 9.36 4.22
C LYS A 160 5.14 9.46 3.14
N ILE A 161 4.58 8.32 2.73
CA ILE A 161 3.62 8.24 1.63
C ILE A 161 2.23 7.92 2.20
N TRP A 162 1.31 8.85 2.02
CA TRP A 162 -0.11 8.59 2.16
C TRP A 162 -0.67 8.13 0.82
N ARG A 163 -1.28 6.95 0.79
CA ARG A 163 -1.89 6.39 -0.40
C ARG A 163 -3.41 6.51 -0.30
N SER A 164 -4.05 7.22 -1.22
CA SER A 164 -5.52 7.39 -1.24
C SER A 164 -6.26 6.04 -1.38
N SER A 165 -7.51 5.96 -0.93
CA SER A 165 -8.30 4.76 -1.24
C SER A 165 -8.65 4.78 -2.73
N MET A 166 -8.56 3.62 -3.38
CA MET A 166 -9.14 3.44 -4.70
C MET A 166 -10.67 3.51 -4.63
N ASN A 167 -11.30 3.65 -5.80
CA ASN A 167 -12.76 3.66 -5.92
C ASN A 167 -13.40 2.39 -5.35
N ILE A 168 -14.61 2.58 -4.81
CA ILE A 168 -15.46 1.52 -4.31
C ILE A 168 -16.74 1.52 -5.14
N SER A 169 -17.25 0.34 -5.45
CA SER A 169 -18.49 0.22 -6.19
C SER A 169 -19.72 0.49 -5.31
N ASN A 170 -20.81 0.93 -5.95
CA ASN A 170 -22.13 1.02 -5.34
C ASN A 170 -22.73 -0.34 -4.94
N TYR A 171 -22.15 -1.46 -5.36
CA TYR A 171 -22.55 -2.82 -4.95
C TYR A 171 -21.50 -3.53 -4.09
N ALA A 172 -20.59 -2.80 -3.45
CA ALA A 172 -19.53 -3.35 -2.60
C ALA A 172 -20.03 -4.43 -1.62
N ARG A 173 -19.41 -5.62 -1.68
CA ARG A 173 -19.71 -6.78 -0.80
C ARG A 173 -18.43 -7.35 -0.21
N SER A 174 -18.35 -7.46 1.12
CA SER A 174 -17.25 -8.14 1.80
C SER A 174 -17.71 -8.74 3.12
N GLY A 175 -17.11 -9.86 3.52
CA GLY A 175 -17.38 -10.49 4.83
C GLY A 175 -17.02 -9.60 6.03
N PHE A 176 -16.23 -8.54 5.81
CA PHE A 176 -15.85 -7.56 6.83
C PHE A 176 -16.68 -6.28 6.81
N ILE A 177 -17.56 -6.09 5.82
CA ILE A 177 -18.55 -5.00 5.81
C ILE A 177 -19.73 -5.42 6.68
N GLN A 178 -20.25 -4.51 7.50
CA GLN A 178 -21.46 -4.78 8.26
C GLN A 178 -22.69 -4.89 7.36
N ALA A 179 -23.61 -5.81 7.68
CA ALA A 179 -24.76 -6.16 6.85
C ALA A 179 -25.71 -4.98 6.53
N ASP A 180 -25.73 -3.94 7.36
CA ASP A 180 -26.56 -2.74 7.24
C ASP A 180 -25.83 -1.56 6.54
N THR A 181 -24.72 -1.84 5.86
CA THR A 181 -23.94 -0.81 5.16
C THR A 181 -24.63 -0.39 3.87
N ASN A 182 -24.91 0.91 3.73
CA ASN A 182 -25.34 1.49 2.46
C ASN A 182 -24.10 1.76 1.59
N SER A 183 -23.88 0.93 0.58
CA SER A 183 -22.70 1.00 -0.30
C SER A 183 -22.59 2.31 -1.10
N ASN A 184 -23.70 2.92 -1.49
CA ASN A 184 -23.69 4.25 -2.15
C ASN A 184 -23.16 5.32 -1.19
N LEU A 185 -23.73 5.38 0.01
CA LEU A 185 -23.30 6.35 1.02
C LEU A 185 -21.84 6.10 1.46
N LEU A 186 -21.41 4.83 1.53
CA LEU A 186 -20.02 4.50 1.83
C LEU A 186 -19.07 5.00 0.75
N LYS A 187 -19.40 4.75 -0.53
CA LYS A 187 -18.63 5.27 -1.68
C LYS A 187 -18.51 6.79 -1.60
N ASP A 188 -19.62 7.50 -1.43
CA ASP A 188 -19.63 8.97 -1.36
C ASP A 188 -18.78 9.50 -0.20
N ASN A 189 -18.83 8.86 0.97
CA ASN A 189 -18.00 9.26 2.10
C ASN A 189 -16.52 8.98 1.87
N VAL A 190 -16.16 7.88 1.19
CA VAL A 190 -14.77 7.58 0.83
C VAL A 190 -14.23 8.59 -0.18
N ASP A 191 -15.01 8.95 -1.19
CA ASP A 191 -14.62 9.95 -2.19
C ASP A 191 -14.44 11.33 -1.54
N ARG A 192 -15.37 11.74 -0.68
CA ARG A 192 -15.26 13.00 0.06
C ARG A 192 -14.08 13.00 1.02
N ALA A 193 -13.82 11.90 1.72
CA ALA A 193 -12.69 11.77 2.63
C ALA A 193 -11.35 11.83 1.86
N ASN A 194 -11.23 11.13 0.74
CA ASN A 194 -10.05 11.22 -0.14
C ASN A 194 -9.76 12.67 -0.54
N ALA A 195 -10.77 13.40 -1.01
CA ALA A 195 -10.62 14.79 -1.43
C ALA A 195 -10.29 15.73 -0.26
N HIS A 196 -10.99 15.58 0.88
CA HIS A 196 -10.79 16.42 2.06
C HIS A 196 -9.39 16.24 2.68
N ASN A 197 -8.89 15.00 2.70
CA ASN A 197 -7.62 14.68 3.36
C ASN A 197 -6.39 15.24 2.63
N VAL A 198 -6.50 15.65 1.37
CA VAL A 198 -5.37 16.20 0.58
C VAL A 198 -4.69 17.36 1.32
N GLY A 199 -5.48 18.30 1.85
CA GLY A 199 -4.95 19.44 2.62
C GLY A 199 -4.21 18.98 3.87
N ILE A 200 -4.85 18.11 4.66
CA ILE A 200 -4.29 17.57 5.91
C ILE A 200 -2.95 16.86 5.67
N ILE A 201 -2.86 16.06 4.60
CA ILE A 201 -1.64 15.32 4.24
C ILE A 201 -0.51 16.30 3.90
N LYS A 202 -0.80 17.31 3.06
CA LYS A 202 0.17 18.34 2.66
C LYS A 202 0.63 19.18 3.85
N ASP A 203 -0.30 19.64 4.68
CA ASP A 203 -0.03 20.46 5.88
C ASP A 203 0.85 19.73 6.90
N ASN A 204 0.85 18.39 6.87
CA ASN A 204 1.69 17.56 7.74
C ASN A 204 2.99 17.07 7.06
N ASN A 205 3.30 17.57 5.86
CA ASN A 205 4.49 17.21 5.09
C ASN A 205 4.58 15.69 4.82
N TRP A 206 3.47 15.12 4.37
CA TRP A 206 3.39 13.77 3.81
C TRP A 206 3.16 13.86 2.32
N ASP A 207 3.72 12.92 1.57
CA ASP A 207 3.47 12.79 0.15
C ASP A 207 2.10 12.13 -0.07
N LEU A 208 1.38 12.57 -1.09
CA LEU A 208 0.13 11.93 -1.53
C LEU A 208 0.38 11.11 -2.79
N LEU A 209 0.20 9.80 -2.69
CA LEU A 209 0.06 8.92 -3.84
C LEU A 209 -1.43 8.71 -4.13
N ASP A 210 -1.95 9.35 -5.17
CA ASP A 210 -3.36 9.24 -5.53
C ASP A 210 -3.65 7.94 -6.30
N ALA A 211 -3.93 6.87 -5.56
CA ALA A 211 -4.29 5.59 -6.14
C ALA A 211 -5.61 5.63 -6.89
N LYS A 212 -6.56 6.48 -6.49
CA LYS A 212 -7.81 6.65 -7.22
C LYS A 212 -7.53 7.17 -8.63
N PHE A 213 -6.74 8.24 -8.74
CA PHE A 213 -6.30 8.75 -10.05
C PHE A 213 -5.60 7.69 -10.91
N ILE A 214 -4.71 6.89 -10.32
CA ILE A 214 -3.97 5.84 -11.04
C ILE A 214 -4.92 4.75 -11.59
N THR A 215 -5.97 4.40 -10.85
CA THR A 215 -6.80 3.24 -11.19
C THR A 215 -8.11 3.57 -11.88
N ASP A 216 -8.61 4.80 -11.73
CA ASP A 216 -9.90 5.23 -12.27
C ASP A 216 -10.05 5.08 -13.78
N PRO A 217 -9.04 5.43 -14.61
CA PRO A 217 -9.15 5.30 -16.07
C PRO A 217 -9.40 3.85 -16.54
N SER A 218 -9.14 2.87 -15.68
CA SER A 218 -9.29 1.44 -16.01
C SER A 218 -10.11 0.70 -14.96
N VAL A 219 -11.00 1.39 -14.24
CA VAL A 219 -11.77 0.81 -13.12
C VAL A 219 -12.51 -0.47 -13.53
N ASP A 220 -13.11 -0.53 -14.72
CA ASP A 220 -13.86 -1.70 -15.19
C ASP A 220 -12.96 -2.92 -15.46
N LEU A 221 -11.69 -2.68 -15.79
CA LEU A 221 -10.69 -3.74 -15.99
C LEU A 221 -9.99 -4.11 -14.68
N PHE A 222 -9.90 -3.16 -13.76
CA PHE A 222 -9.04 -3.22 -12.60
C PHE A 222 -9.78 -3.58 -11.31
N GLN A 223 -11.09 -3.36 -11.22
CA GLN A 223 -11.89 -3.70 -10.05
C GLN A 223 -12.35 -5.15 -10.10
N ALA A 224 -12.31 -5.83 -8.95
CA ALA A 224 -12.84 -7.18 -8.81
C ALA A 224 -14.38 -7.17 -8.73
N ALA A 225 -14.99 -8.33 -8.99
CA ALA A 225 -16.44 -8.50 -9.03
C ALA A 225 -17.16 -8.17 -7.70
N ASP A 226 -16.46 -8.17 -6.57
CA ASP A 226 -17.03 -7.81 -5.27
C ASP A 226 -17.13 -6.28 -5.05
N GLY A 227 -16.61 -5.48 -5.97
CA GLY A 227 -16.70 -4.02 -5.94
C GLY A 227 -15.81 -3.33 -4.90
N ILE A 228 -14.88 -4.06 -4.27
CA ILE A 228 -13.98 -3.54 -3.22
C ILE A 228 -12.54 -3.88 -3.55
N HIS A 229 -12.28 -5.12 -3.92
CA HIS A 229 -10.92 -5.58 -4.22
C HIS A 229 -10.54 -5.21 -5.64
N TRP A 230 -9.24 -5.26 -5.88
CA TRP A 230 -8.63 -4.85 -7.13
C TRP A 230 -7.78 -5.97 -7.70
N THR A 231 -7.71 -6.01 -9.02
CA THR A 231 -7.04 -7.07 -9.77
C THR A 231 -5.52 -7.02 -9.56
N PRO A 232 -4.83 -8.12 -9.89
CA PRO A 232 -3.37 -8.16 -9.93
C PRO A 232 -2.73 -7.02 -10.73
N SER A 233 -3.33 -6.65 -11.86
CA SER A 233 -2.83 -5.58 -12.73
C SER A 233 -2.87 -4.22 -12.03
N ALA A 234 -3.98 -3.92 -11.34
CA ALA A 234 -4.09 -2.71 -10.54
C ALA A 234 -3.04 -2.66 -9.42
N HIS A 235 -2.84 -3.78 -8.72
CA HIS A 235 -1.80 -3.88 -7.70
C HIS A 235 -0.39 -3.69 -8.26
N ARG A 236 -0.08 -4.23 -9.45
CA ARG A 236 1.21 -3.98 -10.12
C ARG A 236 1.41 -2.51 -10.45
N ALA A 237 0.40 -1.86 -11.04
CA ALA A 237 0.46 -0.43 -11.34
C ALA A 237 0.75 0.38 -10.08
N LEU A 238 0.02 0.14 -8.99
CA LEU A 238 0.25 0.81 -7.70
C LEU A 238 1.63 0.51 -7.10
N THR A 239 2.10 -0.73 -7.15
CA THR A 239 3.45 -1.07 -6.68
C THR A 239 4.51 -0.32 -7.48
N CYS A 240 4.40 -0.28 -8.82
CA CYS A 240 5.30 0.49 -9.66
C CYS A 240 5.26 1.99 -9.34
N SER A 241 4.07 2.56 -9.11
CA SER A 241 3.94 3.96 -8.71
C SER A 241 4.57 4.26 -7.35
N VAL A 242 4.36 3.39 -6.34
CA VAL A 242 4.98 3.53 -5.02
C VAL A 242 6.51 3.44 -5.12
N LEU A 243 7.04 2.45 -5.83
CA LEU A 243 8.49 2.29 -5.99
C LEU A 243 9.12 3.46 -6.76
N SER A 244 8.44 3.96 -7.78
CA SER A 244 8.88 5.14 -8.53
C SER A 244 8.91 6.38 -7.64
N HIS A 245 7.87 6.58 -6.82
CA HIS A 245 7.80 7.68 -5.85
C HIS A 245 8.94 7.60 -4.85
N ILE A 246 9.19 6.42 -4.27
CA ILE A 246 10.31 6.20 -3.35
C ILE A 246 11.64 6.57 -4.03
N ALA A 247 11.88 6.06 -5.24
CA ALA A 247 13.15 6.25 -5.93
C ALA A 247 13.42 7.73 -6.25
N VAL A 248 12.39 8.48 -6.66
CA VAL A 248 12.48 9.94 -6.85
C VAL A 248 12.71 10.65 -5.51
N ALA A 249 11.93 10.33 -4.48
CA ALA A 249 12.05 10.96 -3.16
C ALA A 249 13.42 10.70 -2.48
N THR A 250 14.08 9.59 -2.80
CA THR A 250 15.42 9.26 -2.30
C THR A 250 16.55 9.75 -3.22
N GLY A 251 16.24 10.33 -4.38
CA GLY A 251 17.24 10.82 -5.34
C GLY A 251 17.93 9.72 -6.17
N GLU A 252 17.38 8.52 -6.20
CA GLU A 252 17.90 7.39 -7.00
C GLU A 252 17.45 7.46 -8.47
N GLY A 253 16.49 8.34 -8.78
CA GLY A 253 15.88 8.47 -10.09
C GLY A 253 14.83 7.38 -10.36
N LEU A 254 14.07 7.51 -11.46
CA LEU A 254 13.08 6.50 -11.80
C LEU A 254 13.75 5.15 -12.07
N PRO A 255 13.17 4.02 -11.60
CA PRO A 255 13.66 2.70 -11.98
C PRO A 255 13.68 2.60 -13.50
N THR A 256 14.85 2.33 -14.07
CA THR A 256 14.93 1.99 -15.49
C THR A 256 14.15 0.70 -15.72
N LEU A 257 13.40 0.61 -16.83
CA LEU A 257 12.78 -0.64 -17.23
C LEU A 257 13.85 -1.74 -17.18
N PRO A 258 13.59 -2.89 -16.51
CA PRO A 258 14.61 -3.93 -16.41
C PRO A 258 15.03 -4.35 -17.81
N LEU A 259 16.22 -3.92 -18.23
CA LEU A 259 16.81 -4.37 -19.47
C LEU A 259 17.06 -5.87 -19.31
N LYS A 260 16.40 -6.68 -20.14
CA LYS A 260 16.73 -8.09 -20.25
C LYS A 260 18.07 -8.12 -21.00
N ILE A 261 19.18 -8.04 -20.27
CA ILE A 261 20.51 -8.21 -20.86
C ILE A 261 20.61 -9.68 -21.26
N ASN A 262 20.48 -9.97 -22.55
CA ASN A 262 20.69 -11.30 -23.07
C ASN A 262 22.20 -11.54 -23.16
N VAL A 263 22.79 -11.98 -22.04
CA VAL A 263 24.25 -12.07 -21.84
C VAL A 263 24.92 -13.03 -22.84
N GLU A 264 24.17 -13.93 -23.46
CA GLU A 264 24.70 -14.90 -24.43
C GLU A 264 25.00 -14.32 -25.82
N LYS A 265 24.49 -13.12 -26.16
CA LYS A 265 24.71 -12.49 -27.48
C LYS A 265 25.30 -11.08 -27.43
N GLY A 266 25.54 -10.51 -26.25
CA GLY A 266 26.04 -9.14 -26.13
C GLY A 266 25.06 -8.05 -26.60
N GLU A 267 23.80 -8.41 -26.84
CA GLU A 267 22.76 -7.48 -27.30
C GLU A 267 21.87 -7.02 -26.14
N THR A 268 21.86 -5.72 -25.89
CA THR A 268 20.95 -5.06 -24.95
C THR A 268 19.57 -4.95 -25.61
N ARG A 269 18.67 -5.90 -25.34
CA ARG A 269 17.27 -5.76 -25.80
C ARG A 269 16.46 -5.08 -24.70
N LEU A 270 16.03 -3.84 -24.94
CA LEU A 270 14.97 -3.22 -24.15
C LEU A 270 13.74 -4.14 -24.19
N LEU A 271 13.09 -4.35 -23.04
CA LEU A 271 11.78 -5.03 -22.97
C LEU A 271 10.70 -4.37 -23.85
N ARG A 272 11.00 -3.21 -24.45
CA ARG A 272 10.17 -2.52 -25.43
C ARG A 272 9.74 -3.44 -26.58
N ALA A 273 10.59 -4.36 -27.04
CA ALA A 273 10.23 -5.26 -28.15
C ALA A 273 9.15 -6.30 -27.77
N GLU A 274 9.12 -6.78 -26.51
CA GLU A 274 8.06 -7.68 -26.03
C GLU A 274 6.76 -6.90 -25.73
N TYR A 275 6.86 -5.61 -25.37
CA TYR A 275 5.71 -4.72 -25.20
C TYR A 275 5.14 -4.24 -26.54
N GLU A 276 5.97 -3.95 -27.53
CA GLU A 276 5.56 -3.59 -28.89
C GLU A 276 4.84 -4.76 -29.56
N ASP A 277 5.26 -6.01 -29.34
CA ASP A 277 4.51 -7.18 -29.84
C ASP A 277 3.13 -7.31 -29.18
N VAL A 278 3.01 -7.00 -27.90
CA VAL A 278 1.69 -6.99 -27.22
C VAL A 278 0.84 -5.83 -27.72
N ILE A 279 1.41 -4.64 -27.91
CA ILE A 279 0.75 -3.45 -28.45
C ILE A 279 0.32 -3.65 -29.90
N ASN A 280 1.17 -4.25 -30.73
CA ASN A 280 0.92 -4.55 -32.15
C ASN A 280 -0.09 -5.70 -32.35
N ASN A 281 -0.39 -6.46 -31.29
CA ASN A 281 -1.41 -7.51 -31.29
C ASN A 281 -2.65 -7.14 -30.46
N LEU A 282 -2.78 -5.88 -30.04
CA LEU A 282 -4.04 -5.39 -29.49
C LEU A 282 -5.10 -5.34 -30.60
N PRO A 283 -6.36 -5.69 -30.31
CA PRO A 283 -7.44 -5.49 -31.26
C PRO A 283 -7.52 -4.02 -31.69
N ASP A 284 -7.81 -3.75 -32.96
CA ASP A 284 -7.81 -2.41 -33.58
C ASP A 284 -8.68 -1.34 -32.88
N HIS A 285 -9.52 -1.73 -31.92
CA HIS A 285 -10.39 -0.84 -31.13
C HIS A 285 -9.77 -0.41 -29.79
N VAL A 286 -8.58 -0.86 -29.43
CA VAL A 286 -7.89 -0.47 -28.20
C VAL A 286 -6.92 0.66 -28.50
N GLU A 287 -7.32 1.89 -28.20
CA GLU A 287 -6.40 3.03 -28.23
C GLU A 287 -5.32 2.83 -27.16
N VAL A 288 -4.07 2.79 -27.59
CA VAL A 288 -2.90 2.77 -26.71
C VAL A 288 -2.62 4.22 -26.34
N PRO A 289 -2.73 4.62 -25.05
CA PRO A 289 -2.44 5.99 -24.66
C PRO A 289 -0.99 6.32 -25.01
N GLU A 290 -0.77 7.41 -25.73
CA GLU A 290 0.56 7.98 -25.91
C GLU A 290 1.18 8.21 -24.53
N PHE A 291 2.28 7.52 -24.23
CA PHE A 291 3.02 7.74 -23.00
C PHE A 291 3.74 9.09 -23.10
N ASN A 292 3.09 10.13 -22.60
CA ASN A 292 3.73 11.41 -22.32
C ASN A 292 4.25 11.37 -20.86
N PRO A 293 5.58 11.32 -20.62
CA PRO A 293 6.10 11.46 -19.26
C PRO A 293 5.67 12.82 -18.70
N VAL A 294 4.81 12.80 -17.68
CA VAL A 294 4.09 13.97 -17.14
C VAL A 294 5.02 14.97 -16.42
N PHE A 295 6.34 14.75 -16.34
CA PHE A 295 7.24 15.63 -15.61
C PHE A 295 8.55 15.85 -16.37
N GLU A 296 8.50 16.59 -17.47
CA GLU A 296 9.70 17.18 -18.09
C GLU A 296 9.99 18.62 -17.63
N ASN A 297 9.19 19.23 -16.76
CA ASN A 297 9.51 20.56 -16.21
C ASN A 297 8.95 20.77 -14.80
N VAL A 298 9.68 20.36 -13.76
CA VAL A 298 9.74 21.00 -12.42
C VAL A 298 11.14 20.80 -11.85
#